data_AF-A0A2M7KJL5-F1
#
_entry.id   AF-A0A2M7KJL5-F1
#
_cell.length_a   1.000
_cell.length_b   1.000
_cell.length_c   1.000
_cell.angle_alpha   90.00
_cell.angle_beta   90.00
_cell.angle_gamma   90.00
#
_symmetry.space_group_name_H-M   'P 1'
#
loop_
_entity.id
_entity.type
_entity.pdbx_description
1 polymer ?
#
loop_
_entity_poly.entity_id
_entity_poly.type
_entity_poly.pdbx_seq_one_letter_code
_entity_poly.pdbx_strand_id
1 'polypeptide(L)'
;MGQAHRTRSSLSSRWGKLWRGSDPPHLWLSRLVEKEHIMAEYWESAHIRGQQTLGVWATFAPDFTVGEVTLASHTADVAAILTRINDRDVQQDVVDLAAITRDSNYEFIHDVNMRAPQVIDANLPPDDDLHGELDDVFAVYPETQETNLERARLLVSLWTIVNEERAAMTPPLPALEVGGTTVAEFQTAVTNHPALLQTVADERAQLSQLKSQLSAHVRKVDRANKRWYQAWSNNFAAGSPEIDALSLIDVETGTTPPTPLEIDTLTQTGTSVHVTYVSGGGRRATSLTLLYQIIGVDEDFGHPTPVVLTGQTSGPFAAGQTINFKTRAENSAGVAEGEGKAVAIA
;
A
#
# COMPACT_ATOMS: atom_id res chain seq x y z
N MET A 1 -2.19 10.89 36.07
CA MET A 1 -2.14 12.32 35.69
C MET A 1 -0.93 12.52 34.79
N GLY A 2 -1.12 13.11 33.61
CA GLY A 2 -0.04 13.52 32.71
C GLY A 2 -0.01 12.79 31.36
N GLN A 3 -0.99 13.08 30.51
CA GLN A 3 -0.98 12.76 29.08
C GLN A 3 0.16 13.52 28.37
N ALA A 4 0.89 12.84 27.48
CA ALA A 4 1.77 13.48 26.51
C ALA A 4 1.21 13.28 25.11
N HIS A 5 0.44 14.26 24.64
CA HIS A 5 0.14 14.47 23.22
C HIS A 5 1.44 14.83 22.48
N ARG A 6 1.76 14.11 21.40
CA ARG A 6 2.65 14.63 20.35
C ARG A 6 1.87 14.75 19.05
N THR A 7 1.84 15.99 18.60
CA THR A 7 1.21 16.54 17.41
C THR A 7 1.81 15.99 16.11
N ARG A 8 0.98 15.38 15.27
CA ARG A 8 1.20 15.24 13.81
C ARG A 8 0.89 16.59 13.16
N SER A 9 1.91 17.32 12.69
CA SER A 9 1.75 18.48 11.82
C SER A 9 3.12 18.90 11.27
N SER A 10 3.40 18.63 9.99
CA SER A 10 4.22 19.50 9.10
C SER A 10 4.61 18.88 7.74
N LEU A 11 3.82 17.98 7.14
CA LEU A 11 4.13 17.46 5.78
C LEU A 11 3.40 18.18 4.63
N SER A 12 2.57 19.19 4.88
CA SER A 12 1.75 19.81 3.82
C SER A 12 2.34 21.05 3.13
N SER A 13 3.52 21.53 3.48
CA SER A 13 4.00 22.85 3.01
C SER A 13 5.10 22.86 1.95
N ARG A 14 5.53 21.71 1.38
CA ARG A 14 6.73 21.68 0.51
C ARG A 14 6.55 21.26 -0.95
N TRP A 15 5.31 21.07 -1.43
CA TRP A 15 5.03 20.68 -2.82
C TRP A 15 4.57 21.83 -3.75
N GLY A 16 4.58 23.07 -3.27
CA GLY A 16 4.14 24.23 -4.05
C GLY A 16 5.29 25.01 -4.67
N LYS A 17 5.90 24.52 -5.76
CA LYS A 17 6.66 25.31 -6.77
C LYS A 17 7.35 24.38 -7.79
N LEU A 18 6.62 23.81 -8.76
CA LEU A 18 7.27 23.31 -10.00
C LEU A 18 6.33 22.87 -11.14
N TRP A 19 5.18 23.50 -11.41
CA TRP A 19 4.45 23.17 -12.65
C TRP A 19 3.79 24.41 -13.27
N ARG A 20 4.43 24.97 -14.32
CA ARG A 20 3.80 25.83 -15.32
C ARG A 20 3.48 24.94 -16.52
N GLY A 21 2.20 24.81 -16.88
CA GLY A 21 1.79 24.07 -18.08
C GLY A 21 0.39 23.49 -17.95
N SER A 22 -0.60 24.37 -18.08
CA SER A 22 -1.97 24.12 -18.59
C SER A 22 -2.60 22.72 -18.36
N ASP A 23 -3.19 22.54 -17.18
CA ASP A 23 -4.48 21.87 -16.97
C ASP A 23 -5.08 22.32 -15.61
N PRO A 24 -6.41 22.52 -15.49
CA PRO A 24 -7.02 23.05 -14.26
C PRO A 24 -7.06 22.01 -13.11
N PRO A 25 -6.81 22.40 -11.84
CA PRO A 25 -6.45 21.46 -10.77
C PRO A 25 -7.62 20.66 -10.15
N HIS A 26 -8.86 20.92 -10.57
CA HIS A 26 -10.04 20.39 -9.86
C HIS A 26 -10.60 19.09 -10.46
N LEU A 27 -10.09 18.62 -11.61
CA LEU A 27 -10.57 17.39 -12.27
C LEU A 27 -9.66 16.16 -12.07
N TRP A 28 -8.44 16.35 -11.56
CA TRP A 28 -7.52 15.24 -11.25
C TRP A 28 -7.70 14.67 -9.85
N LEU A 29 -8.05 15.50 -8.86
CA LEU A 29 -8.29 15.04 -7.48
C LEU A 29 -9.55 14.17 -7.37
N SER A 30 -10.60 14.45 -8.16
CA SER A 30 -11.82 13.64 -8.16
C SER A 30 -11.61 12.25 -8.79
N ARG A 31 -10.74 12.14 -9.80
CA ARG A 31 -10.42 10.84 -10.44
C ARG A 31 -9.41 9.98 -9.68
N LEU A 32 -8.66 10.56 -8.75
CA LEU A 32 -7.78 9.81 -7.84
C LEU A 32 -8.49 9.35 -6.57
N VAL A 33 -9.49 10.10 -6.08
CA VAL A 33 -10.24 9.73 -4.87
C VAL A 33 -11.32 8.68 -5.13
N GLU A 34 -11.81 8.54 -6.37
CA GLU A 34 -12.90 7.61 -6.71
C GLU A 34 -12.43 6.29 -7.37
N LYS A 35 -11.11 6.06 -7.42
CA LYS A 35 -10.49 4.80 -7.88
C LYS A 35 -9.49 4.18 -6.88
N GLU A 36 -9.49 4.64 -5.64
CA GLU A 36 -9.05 3.82 -4.52
C GLU A 36 -10.21 2.93 -4.05
N HIS A 37 -10.66 2.02 -4.93
CA HIS A 37 -10.85 0.68 -4.41
C HIS A 37 -9.44 0.24 -4.02
N ILE A 38 -9.05 0.51 -2.77
CA ILE A 38 -7.80 0.02 -2.19
C ILE A 38 -7.88 -1.49 -2.39
N MET A 39 -7.22 -1.99 -3.42
CA MET A 39 -6.99 -3.41 -3.56
C MET A 39 -6.17 -3.76 -2.34
N ALA A 40 -6.81 -4.44 -1.38
CA ALA A 40 -6.18 -4.93 -0.17
C ALA A 40 -4.80 -5.49 -0.54
N GLU A 41 -3.74 -5.04 0.12
CA GLU A 41 -2.41 -5.59 -0.18
C GLU A 41 -2.45 -7.11 0.03
N TYR A 42 -1.71 -7.86 -0.77
CA TYR A 42 -1.82 -9.33 -0.81
C TYR A 42 -1.63 -10.05 0.55
N TRP A 43 -1.05 -9.38 1.55
CA TRP A 43 -0.85 -9.89 2.90
C TRP A 43 -2.06 -9.67 3.83
N GLU A 44 -2.93 -8.71 3.54
CA GLU A 44 -4.03 -8.27 4.41
C GLU A 44 -5.01 -9.41 4.66
N SER A 45 -5.47 -10.09 3.62
CA SER A 45 -6.37 -11.24 3.73
C SER A 45 -5.80 -12.36 4.61
N ALA A 46 -4.50 -12.66 4.47
CA ALA A 46 -3.85 -13.70 5.26
C ALA A 46 -3.71 -13.29 6.74
N HIS A 47 -3.41 -12.01 6.99
CA HIS A 47 -3.31 -11.45 8.34
C HIS A 47 -4.68 -11.38 9.03
N ILE A 48 -5.71 -10.84 8.37
CA ILE A 48 -7.08 -10.76 8.90
C ILE A 48 -7.61 -12.16 9.25
N ARG A 49 -7.48 -13.12 8.33
CA ARG A 49 -7.83 -14.52 8.62
C ARG A 49 -7.05 -15.09 9.78
N GLY A 50 -5.74 -14.79 9.84
CA GLY A 50 -4.91 -15.17 10.98
C GLY A 50 -5.48 -14.66 12.29
N GLN A 51 -5.81 -13.36 12.38
CA GLN A 51 -6.39 -12.76 13.59
C GLN A 51 -7.74 -13.38 13.97
N GLN A 52 -8.61 -13.65 13.00
CA GLN A 52 -9.90 -14.31 13.24
C GLN A 52 -9.71 -15.76 13.72
N THR A 53 -8.84 -16.52 13.06
CA THR A 53 -8.44 -17.88 13.47
C THR A 53 -7.94 -17.89 14.91
N LEU A 54 -7.06 -16.94 15.28
CA LEU A 54 -6.54 -16.82 16.65
C LEU A 54 -7.66 -16.55 17.66
N GLY A 55 -8.61 -15.67 17.34
CA GLY A 55 -9.75 -15.38 18.20
C GLY A 55 -10.63 -16.62 18.47
N VAL A 56 -10.95 -17.39 17.42
CA VAL A 56 -11.73 -18.63 17.55
C VAL A 56 -10.93 -19.69 18.31
N TRP A 57 -9.69 -19.95 17.90
CA TRP A 57 -8.84 -20.98 18.49
C TRP A 57 -8.61 -20.74 19.98
N ALA A 58 -8.26 -19.51 20.38
CA ALA A 58 -8.03 -19.15 21.78
C ALA A 58 -9.28 -19.28 22.66
N THR A 59 -10.46 -18.98 22.11
CA THR A 59 -11.72 -18.98 22.86
C THR A 59 -12.27 -20.37 23.06
N PHE A 60 -12.26 -21.19 22.00
CA PHE A 60 -13.04 -22.42 21.97
C PHE A 60 -12.20 -23.68 22.21
N ALA A 61 -10.92 -23.69 21.84
CA ALA A 61 -10.07 -24.87 22.05
C ALA A 61 -8.56 -24.51 22.06
N PRO A 62 -8.07 -23.79 23.09
CA PRO A 62 -6.68 -23.28 23.12
C PRO A 62 -5.60 -24.37 23.06
N ASP A 63 -5.92 -25.59 23.51
CA ASP A 63 -5.01 -26.74 23.50
C ASP A 63 -5.09 -27.56 22.19
N PHE A 64 -5.99 -27.22 21.27
CA PHE A 64 -6.06 -27.86 19.95
C PHE A 64 -4.76 -27.62 19.17
N THR A 65 -4.31 -28.61 18.39
CA THR A 65 -3.09 -28.52 17.58
C THR A 65 -3.31 -29.11 16.20
N VAL A 66 -2.56 -28.61 15.21
CA VAL A 66 -2.69 -29.02 13.79
C VAL A 66 -1.30 -29.40 13.28
N GLY A 67 -0.96 -30.68 13.40
CA GLY A 67 0.41 -31.14 13.23
C GLY A 67 1.31 -30.49 14.28
N GLU A 68 2.32 -29.74 13.85
CA GLU A 68 3.22 -28.98 14.73
C GLU A 68 2.73 -27.54 15.03
N VAL A 69 1.62 -27.11 14.41
CA VAL A 69 1.10 -25.75 14.61
C VAL A 69 0.26 -25.72 15.89
N THR A 70 0.66 -24.85 16.81
CA THR A 70 -0.04 -24.56 18.07
C THR A 70 -0.60 -23.14 18.01
N LEU A 71 -1.54 -22.81 18.90
CA LEU A 71 -2.03 -21.44 19.05
C LEU A 71 -0.89 -20.43 19.25
N ALA A 72 0.10 -20.78 20.08
CA ALA A 72 1.24 -19.92 20.35
C ALA A 72 2.14 -19.70 19.11
N SER A 73 2.46 -20.77 18.37
CA SER A 73 3.31 -20.64 17.17
C SER A 73 2.58 -19.90 16.05
N HIS A 74 1.26 -20.12 15.91
CA HIS A 74 0.45 -19.40 14.94
C HIS A 74 0.30 -17.91 15.30
N THR A 75 0.14 -17.58 16.59
CA THR A 75 0.10 -16.18 17.09
C THR A 75 1.37 -15.43 16.70
N ALA A 76 2.53 -16.04 16.95
CA ALA A 76 3.82 -15.47 16.57
C ALA A 76 3.95 -15.29 15.05
N ASP A 77 3.50 -16.28 14.26
CA ASP A 77 3.54 -16.20 12.80
C ASP A 77 2.63 -15.09 12.24
N VAL A 78 1.41 -14.92 12.76
CA VAL A 78 0.50 -13.86 12.32
C VAL A 78 1.06 -12.48 12.66
N ALA A 79 1.57 -12.29 13.89
CA ALA A 79 2.17 -11.02 14.30
C ALA A 79 3.41 -10.65 13.46
N ALA A 80 4.21 -11.64 13.07
CA ALA A 80 5.40 -11.43 12.25
C ALA A 80 5.12 -10.92 10.83
N ILE A 81 3.87 -10.99 10.33
CA ILE A 81 3.50 -10.33 9.06
C ILE A 81 3.72 -8.82 9.16
N LEU A 82 3.23 -8.18 10.24
CA LEU A 82 3.35 -6.73 10.42
C LEU A 82 4.80 -6.29 10.61
N THR A 83 5.61 -7.10 11.32
CA THR A 83 7.06 -6.85 11.42
C THR A 83 7.72 -6.86 10.04
N ARG A 84 7.42 -7.85 9.20
CA ARG A 84 8.03 -7.97 7.87
C ARG A 84 7.58 -6.87 6.90
N ILE A 85 6.37 -6.34 7.06
CA ILE A 85 5.91 -5.16 6.32
C ILE A 85 6.74 -3.95 6.72
N ASN A 86 6.89 -3.72 8.03
CA ASN A 86 7.72 -2.63 8.53
C ASN A 86 9.18 -2.76 8.04
N ASP A 87 9.77 -3.95 8.05
CA ASP A 87 11.12 -4.18 7.55
C ASP A 87 11.24 -3.84 6.05
N ARG A 88 10.25 -4.24 5.23
CA ARG A 88 10.16 -3.90 3.80
C ARG A 88 10.09 -2.38 3.60
N ASP A 89 9.24 -1.70 4.35
CA ASP A 89 8.97 -0.27 4.19
C ASP A 89 10.17 0.58 4.64
N VAL A 90 10.78 0.24 5.78
CA VAL A 90 12.04 0.85 6.24
C VAL A 90 13.14 0.66 5.19
N GLN A 91 13.25 -0.52 4.59
CA GLN A 91 14.24 -0.77 3.55
C GLN A 91 13.94 0.00 2.25
N GLN A 92 12.68 0.28 1.92
CA GLN A 92 12.32 1.15 0.80
C GLN A 92 12.84 2.57 1.04
N ASP A 93 12.68 3.12 2.26
CA ASP A 93 13.23 4.42 2.62
C ASP A 93 14.77 4.46 2.50
N VAL A 94 15.45 3.37 2.88
CA VAL A 94 16.92 3.25 2.74
C VAL A 94 17.35 3.27 1.27
N VAL A 95 16.66 2.54 0.41
CA VAL A 95 16.91 2.55 -1.05
C VAL A 95 16.74 3.95 -1.63
N ASP A 96 15.68 4.64 -1.24
CA ASP A 96 15.36 5.98 -1.73
C ASP A 96 16.43 6.99 -1.28
N LEU A 97 16.86 6.93 -0.02
CA LEU A 97 17.95 7.76 0.50
C LEU A 97 19.29 7.49 -0.20
N ALA A 98 19.62 6.22 -0.47
CA ALA A 98 20.83 5.85 -1.19
C ALA A 98 20.80 6.40 -2.64
N ALA A 99 19.65 6.32 -3.31
CA ALA A 99 19.47 6.87 -4.65
C ALA A 99 19.63 8.40 -4.67
N ILE A 100 18.97 9.11 -3.74
CA ILE A 100 19.11 10.56 -3.59
C ILE A 100 20.58 10.97 -3.37
N THR A 101 21.30 10.23 -2.52
CA THR A 101 22.71 10.50 -2.22
C THR A 101 23.60 10.30 -3.46
N ARG A 102 23.39 9.19 -4.19
CA ARG A 102 24.09 8.94 -5.46
C ARG A 102 23.81 10.05 -6.48
N ASP A 103 22.55 10.44 -6.66
CA ASP A 103 22.12 11.40 -7.66
C ASP A 103 22.66 12.80 -7.33
N SER A 104 22.61 13.21 -6.06
CA SER A 104 23.20 14.47 -5.60
C SER A 104 24.71 14.53 -5.87
N ASN A 105 25.44 13.42 -5.64
CA ASN A 105 26.87 13.34 -5.93
C ASN A 105 27.14 13.35 -7.45
N TYR A 106 26.28 12.72 -8.26
CA TYR A 106 26.40 12.74 -9.72
C TYR A 106 26.21 14.16 -10.27
N GLU A 107 25.16 14.85 -9.83
CA GLU A 107 24.88 16.24 -10.22
C GLU A 107 26.02 17.17 -9.82
N PHE A 108 26.56 17.03 -8.60
CA PHE A 108 27.74 17.77 -8.17
C PHE A 108 28.94 17.54 -9.09
N ILE A 109 29.24 16.27 -9.43
CA ILE A 109 30.35 15.96 -10.34
C ILE A 109 30.12 16.60 -11.71
N HIS A 110 28.91 16.47 -12.25
CA HIS A 110 28.56 17.00 -13.56
C HIS A 110 28.67 18.52 -13.62
N ASP A 111 28.15 19.23 -12.61
CA ASP A 111 28.23 20.69 -12.54
C ASP A 111 29.68 21.18 -12.47
N VAL A 112 30.52 20.57 -11.64
CA VAL A 112 31.95 20.94 -11.55
C VAL A 112 32.68 20.60 -12.86
N ASN A 113 32.36 19.46 -13.51
CA ASN A 113 32.90 19.08 -14.82
C ASN A 113 32.64 20.11 -15.93
N MET A 114 31.53 20.84 -15.84
CA MET A 114 31.17 21.87 -16.81
C MET A 114 31.83 23.21 -16.50
N ARG A 115 31.97 23.55 -15.21
CA ARG A 115 32.48 24.86 -14.78
C ARG A 115 33.99 24.91 -14.66
N ALA A 116 34.62 23.90 -14.07
CA ALA A 116 36.05 23.94 -13.74
C ALA A 116 36.98 24.08 -14.95
N PRO A 117 36.75 23.40 -16.10
CA PRO A 117 37.60 23.58 -17.28
C PRO A 117 37.62 25.04 -17.77
N GLN A 118 36.48 25.73 -17.74
CA GLN A 118 36.37 27.14 -18.13
C GLN A 118 37.13 28.07 -17.17
N VAL A 119 37.12 27.75 -15.88
CA VAL A 119 37.85 28.51 -14.87
C VAL A 119 39.36 28.27 -15.00
N ILE A 120 39.77 27.04 -15.29
CA ILE A 120 41.16 26.68 -15.56
C ILE A 120 41.66 27.43 -16.79
N ASP A 121 40.94 27.35 -17.92
CA ASP A 121 41.25 28.05 -19.17
C ASP A 121 41.52 29.55 -18.94
N ALA A 122 40.61 30.21 -18.24
CA ALA A 122 40.71 31.64 -17.94
C ALA A 122 41.89 32.02 -17.02
N ASN A 123 42.50 31.04 -16.33
CA ASN A 123 43.64 31.24 -15.44
C ASN A 123 44.97 30.75 -16.04
N LEU A 124 44.95 30.10 -17.21
CA LEU A 124 46.16 29.71 -17.94
C LEU A 124 46.65 30.85 -18.85
N PRO A 125 47.96 31.10 -18.92
CA PRO A 125 48.56 31.91 -19.98
C PRO A 125 48.18 31.41 -21.39
N PRO A 126 48.12 32.27 -22.42
CA PRO A 126 47.74 31.86 -23.78
C PRO A 126 48.66 30.81 -24.41
N ASP A 127 49.94 30.80 -24.05
CA ASP A 127 50.97 29.88 -24.59
C ASP A 127 51.33 28.77 -23.58
N ASP A 128 50.43 28.47 -22.64
CA ASP A 128 50.67 27.45 -21.62
C ASP A 128 50.55 26.03 -22.19
N ASP A 129 51.50 25.15 -21.85
CA ASP A 129 51.52 23.76 -22.33
C ASP A 129 50.33 22.93 -21.81
N LEU A 130 49.68 23.36 -20.71
CA LEU A 130 48.50 22.69 -20.14
C LEU A 130 47.23 22.87 -20.97
N HIS A 131 47.21 23.73 -21.98
CA HIS A 131 46.08 23.82 -22.93
C HIS A 131 45.82 22.50 -23.66
N GLY A 132 46.85 21.69 -23.91
CA GLY A 132 46.68 20.36 -24.49
C GLY A 132 45.91 19.39 -23.58
N GLU A 133 46.21 19.39 -22.28
CA GLU A 133 45.47 18.58 -21.29
C GLU A 133 44.04 19.09 -21.11
N LEU A 134 43.84 20.40 -21.22
CA LEU A 134 42.52 21.02 -21.18
C LEU A 134 41.67 20.63 -22.40
N ASP A 135 42.28 20.55 -23.59
CA ASP A 135 41.63 20.05 -24.81
C ASP A 135 41.20 18.58 -24.65
N ASP A 136 42.04 17.73 -24.03
CA ASP A 136 41.68 16.35 -23.71
C ASP A 136 40.46 16.27 -22.77
N VAL A 137 40.38 17.15 -21.77
CA VAL A 137 39.19 17.27 -20.91
C VAL A 137 37.97 17.70 -21.73
N PHE A 138 38.10 18.66 -22.65
CA PHE A 138 37.00 19.11 -23.49
C PHE A 138 36.53 18.06 -24.50
N ALA A 139 37.43 17.20 -24.98
CA ALA A 139 37.13 16.14 -25.93
C ALA A 139 36.16 15.07 -25.37
N VAL A 140 36.13 14.87 -24.05
CA VAL A 140 35.22 13.91 -23.40
C VAL A 140 33.88 14.56 -23.09
N TYR A 141 32.82 14.19 -23.82
CA TYR A 141 31.47 14.71 -23.58
C TYR A 141 30.79 14.01 -22.39
N PRO A 142 30.40 14.74 -21.32
CA PRO A 142 29.89 14.15 -20.08
C PRO A 142 28.39 13.79 -20.14
N GLU A 143 27.93 13.16 -21.23
CA GLU A 143 26.51 12.81 -21.43
C GLU A 143 26.09 11.55 -20.65
N THR A 144 27.01 10.62 -20.46
CA THR A 144 26.74 9.36 -19.75
C THR A 144 27.44 9.37 -18.41
N GLN A 145 27.06 8.45 -17.53
CA GLN A 145 27.73 8.32 -16.25
C GLN A 145 29.21 7.98 -16.39
N GLU A 146 29.54 7.08 -17.31
CA GLU A 146 30.90 6.65 -17.59
C GLU A 146 31.76 7.82 -18.11
N THR A 147 31.28 8.51 -19.14
CA THR A 147 32.01 9.64 -19.73
C THR A 147 32.08 10.84 -18.78
N ASN A 148 31.08 11.06 -17.93
CA ASN A 148 31.14 12.08 -16.89
C ASN A 148 32.25 11.79 -15.86
N LEU A 149 32.39 10.53 -15.42
CA LEU A 149 33.47 10.13 -14.50
C LEU A 149 34.84 10.13 -15.17
N GLU A 150 34.92 9.73 -16.44
CA GLU A 150 36.15 9.79 -17.22
C GLU A 150 36.65 11.23 -17.33
N ARG A 151 35.81 12.15 -17.80
CA ARG A 151 36.10 13.59 -17.85
C ARG A 151 36.51 14.12 -16.48
N ALA A 152 35.82 13.72 -15.42
CA ALA A 152 36.12 14.16 -14.07
C ALA A 152 37.51 13.72 -13.59
N ARG A 153 37.96 12.52 -13.93
CA ARG A 153 39.31 12.03 -13.57
C ARG A 153 40.40 12.81 -14.29
N LEU A 154 40.22 13.08 -15.59
CA LEU A 154 41.13 13.94 -16.36
C LEU A 154 41.20 15.34 -15.75
N LEU A 155 40.04 15.92 -15.44
CA LEU A 155 39.93 17.23 -14.83
C LEU A 155 40.57 17.31 -13.44
N VAL A 156 40.41 16.28 -12.59
CA VAL A 156 41.10 16.22 -11.28
C VAL A 156 42.62 16.26 -11.47
N SER A 157 43.15 15.51 -12.44
CA SER A 157 44.58 15.50 -12.75
C SER A 157 45.06 16.88 -13.16
N LEU A 158 44.44 17.48 -14.19
CA LEU A 158 44.77 18.81 -14.69
C LEU A 158 44.67 19.88 -13.59
N TRP A 159 43.57 19.90 -12.84
CA TRP A 159 43.37 20.90 -11.78
C TRP A 159 44.41 20.76 -10.66
N THR A 160 44.86 19.54 -10.37
CA THR A 160 45.96 19.32 -9.42
C THR A 160 47.25 19.94 -9.94
N ILE A 161 47.62 19.69 -11.20
CA ILE A 161 48.83 20.25 -11.83
C ILE A 161 48.78 21.78 -11.84
N VAL A 162 47.65 22.37 -12.27
CA VAL A 162 47.45 23.83 -12.25
C VAL A 162 47.66 24.42 -10.86
N ASN A 163 47.18 23.76 -9.81
CA ASN A 163 47.37 24.22 -8.43
C ASN A 163 48.83 24.11 -7.97
N GLU A 164 49.54 23.06 -8.39
CA GLU A 164 50.97 22.90 -8.11
C GLU A 164 51.80 24.00 -8.78
N GLU A 165 51.53 24.31 -10.05
CA GLU A 165 52.21 25.40 -10.76
C GLU A 165 51.95 26.77 -10.15
N ARG A 166 50.69 27.06 -9.80
CA ARG A 166 50.29 28.29 -9.12
C ARG A 166 51.00 28.45 -7.77
N ALA A 167 51.16 27.36 -7.02
CA ALA A 167 51.89 27.38 -5.75
C ALA A 167 53.40 27.59 -5.95
N ALA A 168 53.96 27.20 -7.09
CA ALA A 168 55.36 27.39 -7.44
C ALA A 168 55.70 28.80 -7.98
N MET A 169 54.70 29.60 -8.35
CA MET A 169 54.90 30.98 -8.83
C MET A 169 55.56 31.88 -7.77
N THR A 170 56.17 32.99 -8.20
CA THR A 170 56.78 33.97 -7.30
C THR A 170 56.20 35.37 -7.55
N PRO A 171 55.36 35.90 -6.64
CA PRO A 171 54.89 35.27 -5.39
C PRO A 171 53.92 34.09 -5.63
N PRO A 172 53.82 33.12 -4.70
CA PRO A 172 52.87 32.01 -4.81
C PRO A 172 51.43 32.49 -4.92
N LEU A 173 50.68 31.91 -5.85
CA LEU A 173 49.26 32.17 -6.01
C LEU A 173 48.42 31.19 -5.18
N PRO A 174 47.23 31.59 -4.71
CA PRO A 174 46.33 30.67 -4.02
C PRO A 174 45.82 29.59 -4.99
N ALA A 175 45.50 28.43 -4.42
CA ALA A 175 44.86 27.34 -5.14
C ALA A 175 43.56 27.81 -5.79
N LEU A 176 43.30 27.30 -6.98
CA LEU A 176 42.11 27.59 -7.75
C LEU A 176 40.90 26.90 -7.12
N GLU A 177 39.82 27.66 -6.94
CA GLU A 177 38.52 27.17 -6.47
C GLU A 177 37.44 27.47 -7.51
N VAL A 178 36.46 26.56 -7.64
CA VAL A 178 35.37 26.67 -8.62
C VAL A 178 34.06 26.84 -7.88
N GLY A 179 33.61 28.09 -7.73
CA GLY A 179 32.42 28.41 -6.93
C GLY A 179 32.53 27.97 -5.46
N GLY A 180 33.74 28.03 -4.90
CA GLY A 180 34.05 27.58 -3.54
C GLY A 180 34.37 26.10 -3.40
N THR A 181 34.35 25.32 -4.49
CA THR A 181 34.77 23.91 -4.49
C THR A 181 36.26 23.80 -4.76
N THR A 182 36.94 22.98 -3.96
CA THR A 182 38.36 22.66 -4.12
C THR A 182 38.58 21.39 -4.95
N VAL A 183 39.78 21.21 -5.52
CA VAL A 183 40.15 19.98 -6.24
C VAL A 183 40.04 18.73 -5.34
N ALA A 184 40.33 18.86 -4.05
CA ALA A 184 40.28 17.75 -3.09
C ALA A 184 38.84 17.28 -2.81
N GLU A 185 37.90 18.23 -2.67
CA GLU A 185 36.47 17.92 -2.52
C GLU A 185 35.92 17.24 -3.79
N PHE A 186 36.28 17.77 -4.96
CA PHE A 186 35.88 17.19 -6.24
C PHE A 186 36.46 15.78 -6.43
N GLN A 187 37.75 15.59 -6.17
CA GLN A 187 38.42 14.28 -6.20
C GLN A 187 37.76 13.28 -5.26
N THR A 188 37.36 13.72 -4.06
CA THR A 188 36.64 12.88 -3.09
C THR A 188 35.30 12.41 -3.66
N ALA A 189 34.52 13.32 -4.25
CA ALA A 189 33.23 12.98 -4.86
C ALA A 189 33.38 11.99 -6.03
N VAL A 190 34.37 12.20 -6.90
CA VAL A 190 34.67 11.32 -8.05
C VAL A 190 35.09 9.92 -7.57
N THR A 191 35.95 9.85 -6.57
CA THR A 191 36.45 8.57 -6.02
C THR A 191 35.37 7.80 -5.28
N ASN A 192 34.47 8.50 -4.59
CA ASN A 192 33.38 7.88 -3.82
C ASN A 192 32.21 7.41 -4.70
N HIS A 193 32.02 8.01 -5.88
CA HIS A 193 30.84 7.74 -6.71
C HIS A 193 30.60 6.26 -7.06
N PRO A 194 31.62 5.45 -7.42
CA PRO A 194 31.43 4.02 -7.65
C PRO A 194 30.89 3.26 -6.42
N ALA A 195 31.31 3.63 -5.21
CA ALA A 195 30.80 3.02 -3.99
C ALA A 195 29.31 3.35 -3.77
N LEU A 196 28.87 4.58 -4.09
CA LEU A 196 27.46 4.96 -4.01
C LEU A 196 26.57 4.15 -4.98
N LEU A 197 27.08 3.82 -6.18
CA LEU A 197 26.37 2.93 -7.10
C LEU A 197 26.20 1.54 -6.51
N GLN A 198 27.27 1.01 -5.93
CA GLN A 198 27.26 -0.30 -5.29
C GLN A 198 26.27 -0.32 -4.13
N THR A 199 26.25 0.70 -3.28
CA THR A 199 25.27 0.85 -2.20
C THR A 199 23.85 0.79 -2.75
N VAL A 200 23.50 1.56 -3.80
CA VAL A 200 22.15 1.50 -4.37
C VAL A 200 21.79 0.10 -4.88
N ALA A 201 22.74 -0.61 -5.51
CA ALA A 201 22.53 -1.97 -5.97
C ALA A 201 22.29 -2.95 -4.81
N ASP A 202 23.10 -2.87 -3.76
CA ASP A 202 23.02 -3.71 -2.57
C ASP A 202 21.71 -3.49 -1.82
N GLU A 203 21.31 -2.23 -1.59
CA GLU A 203 20.07 -1.91 -0.89
C GLU A 203 18.83 -2.37 -1.69
N ARG A 204 18.87 -2.31 -3.02
CA ARG A 204 17.81 -2.86 -3.89
C ARG A 204 17.74 -4.37 -3.82
N ALA A 205 18.88 -5.05 -3.76
CA ALA A 205 18.93 -6.50 -3.59
C ALA A 205 18.32 -6.90 -2.23
N GLN A 206 18.66 -6.18 -1.17
CA GLN A 206 18.10 -6.37 0.16
C GLN A 206 16.58 -6.14 0.19
N LEU A 207 16.08 -5.08 -0.43
CA LEU A 207 14.65 -4.84 -0.57
C LEU A 207 13.92 -5.99 -1.28
N SER A 208 14.50 -6.50 -2.36
CA SER A 208 13.96 -7.65 -3.09
C SER A 208 13.89 -8.90 -2.20
N GLN A 209 14.93 -9.15 -1.41
CA GLN A 209 14.95 -10.24 -0.43
C GLN A 209 13.85 -10.09 0.62
N LEU A 210 13.66 -8.90 1.20
CA LEU A 210 12.60 -8.65 2.19
C LEU A 210 11.20 -8.81 1.61
N LYS A 211 10.95 -8.34 0.37
CA LYS A 211 9.68 -8.57 -0.34
C LYS A 211 9.39 -10.05 -0.56
N SER A 212 10.42 -10.82 -0.93
CA SER A 212 10.33 -12.28 -1.08
C SER A 212 10.05 -12.97 0.26
N GLN A 213 10.73 -12.57 1.34
CA GLN A 213 10.51 -13.10 2.68
C GLN A 213 9.08 -12.81 3.20
N LEU A 214 8.57 -11.58 3.01
CA LEU A 214 7.19 -11.24 3.35
C LEU A 214 6.22 -12.14 2.57
N SER A 215 6.41 -12.27 1.25
CA SER A 215 5.57 -13.14 0.41
C SER A 215 5.58 -14.60 0.85
N ALA A 216 6.75 -15.15 1.17
CA ALA A 216 6.90 -16.51 1.66
C ALA A 216 6.20 -16.70 3.02
N HIS A 217 6.33 -15.73 3.92
CA HIS A 217 5.72 -15.77 5.25
C HIS A 217 4.20 -15.64 5.21
N VAL A 218 3.67 -14.75 4.36
CA VAL A 218 2.22 -14.64 4.09
C VAL A 218 1.65 -15.96 3.59
N ARG A 219 2.32 -16.62 2.63
CA ARG A 219 1.92 -17.95 2.15
C ARG A 219 1.99 -19.02 3.24
N LYS A 220 2.96 -18.93 4.16
CA LYS A 220 3.06 -19.83 5.33
C LYS A 220 1.82 -19.68 6.22
N VAL A 221 1.48 -18.45 6.60
CA VAL A 221 0.31 -18.13 7.45
C VAL A 221 -0.99 -18.56 6.77
N ASP A 222 -1.17 -18.24 5.48
CA ASP A 222 -2.36 -18.63 4.72
C ASP A 222 -2.55 -20.16 4.66
N ARG A 223 -1.47 -20.92 4.43
CA ARG A 223 -1.52 -22.38 4.48
C ARG A 223 -1.84 -22.91 5.88
N ALA A 224 -1.30 -22.29 6.93
CA ALA A 224 -1.59 -22.67 8.31
C ALA A 224 -3.08 -22.44 8.64
N ASN A 225 -3.64 -21.29 8.26
CA ASN A 225 -5.06 -20.96 8.41
C ASN A 225 -5.95 -22.01 7.71
N LYS A 226 -5.64 -22.34 6.45
CA LYS A 226 -6.43 -23.32 5.68
C LYS A 226 -6.37 -24.72 6.29
N ARG A 227 -5.18 -25.16 6.72
CA ARG A 227 -5.00 -26.45 7.41
C ARG A 227 -5.73 -26.47 8.75
N TRP A 228 -5.67 -25.38 9.49
CA TRP A 228 -6.39 -25.24 10.75
C TRP A 228 -7.89 -25.33 10.54
N TYR A 229 -8.44 -24.60 9.57
CA TYR A 229 -9.86 -24.65 9.25
C TYR A 229 -10.32 -26.07 8.91
N GLN A 230 -9.56 -26.75 8.04
CA GLN A 230 -9.86 -28.13 7.65
C GLN A 230 -9.77 -29.10 8.84
N ALA A 231 -8.78 -28.96 9.72
CA ALA A 231 -8.64 -29.82 10.88
C ALA A 231 -9.78 -29.56 11.88
N TRP A 232 -10.10 -28.30 12.12
CA TRP A 232 -11.17 -27.87 13.02
C TRP A 232 -12.54 -28.37 12.56
N SER A 233 -12.88 -28.18 11.28
CA SER A 233 -14.17 -28.58 10.71
C SER A 233 -14.42 -30.08 10.76
N ASN A 234 -13.36 -30.89 10.79
CA ASN A 234 -13.45 -32.35 10.85
C ASN A 234 -13.31 -32.91 12.27
N ASN A 235 -12.80 -32.13 13.23
CA ASN A 235 -12.57 -32.57 14.60
C ASN A 235 -13.82 -32.45 15.48
N PHE A 236 -14.60 -31.38 15.30
CA PHE A 236 -15.76 -31.08 16.13
C PHE A 236 -17.07 -31.49 15.45
N ALA A 237 -18.08 -31.85 16.25
CA ALA A 237 -19.36 -32.34 15.75
C ALA A 237 -20.22 -31.20 15.18
N ALA A 238 -21.02 -31.48 14.15
CA ALA A 238 -21.96 -30.52 13.60
C ALA A 238 -22.93 -29.99 14.67
N GLY A 239 -23.09 -28.66 14.75
CA GLY A 239 -23.91 -27.98 15.74
C GLY A 239 -23.23 -27.76 17.10
N SER A 240 -21.93 -28.05 17.23
CA SER A 240 -21.16 -27.66 18.41
C SER A 240 -20.78 -26.17 18.35
N PRO A 241 -20.58 -25.51 19.51
CA PRO A 241 -20.11 -24.12 19.55
C PRO A 241 -18.81 -23.90 18.78
N GLU A 242 -17.91 -24.89 18.77
CA GLU A 242 -16.66 -24.85 18.02
C GLU A 242 -16.90 -24.81 16.51
N ILE A 243 -17.80 -25.64 15.98
CA ILE A 243 -18.17 -25.60 14.55
C ILE A 243 -18.88 -24.31 14.21
N ASP A 244 -19.78 -23.82 15.07
CA ASP A 244 -20.50 -22.56 14.84
C ASP A 244 -19.54 -21.36 14.80
N ALA A 245 -18.46 -21.39 15.58
CA ALA A 245 -17.44 -20.36 15.61
C ALA A 245 -16.68 -20.19 14.27
N LEU A 246 -16.70 -21.19 13.38
CA LEU A 246 -16.13 -21.04 12.03
C LEU A 246 -16.84 -19.95 11.20
N SER A 247 -18.10 -19.64 11.53
CA SER A 247 -18.83 -18.52 10.88
C SER A 247 -18.23 -17.15 11.19
N LEU A 248 -17.35 -17.04 12.20
CA LEU A 248 -16.65 -15.83 12.59
C LEU A 248 -15.36 -15.58 11.79
N ILE A 249 -14.95 -16.54 10.95
CA ILE A 249 -13.73 -16.48 10.13
C ILE A 249 -14.11 -16.23 8.68
N ASP A 250 -13.48 -15.23 8.08
CA ASP A 250 -13.68 -14.88 6.69
C ASP A 250 -12.87 -15.81 5.77
N VAL A 251 -13.49 -16.89 5.29
CA VAL A 251 -12.86 -17.84 4.37
C VAL A 251 -12.94 -17.35 2.92
N GLU A 252 -12.05 -16.43 2.52
CA GLU A 252 -11.99 -15.97 1.12
C GLU A 252 -11.58 -17.08 0.13
N THR A 253 -12.46 -17.31 -0.83
CA THR A 253 -12.14 -17.47 -2.26
C THR A 253 -13.09 -16.59 -3.04
N GLY A 254 -12.81 -15.28 -3.09
CA GLY A 254 -13.75 -14.28 -3.61
C GLY A 254 -14.99 -14.20 -2.72
N THR A 255 -15.39 -13.01 -2.31
CA THR A 255 -16.69 -12.88 -1.67
C THR A 255 -17.74 -13.30 -2.70
N THR A 256 -18.57 -14.30 -2.40
CA THR A 256 -19.72 -14.64 -3.25
C THR A 256 -20.87 -13.72 -2.85
N PRO A 257 -21.76 -13.32 -3.77
CA PRO A 257 -23.01 -12.66 -3.41
C PRO A 257 -23.71 -13.46 -2.28
N PRO A 258 -24.36 -12.78 -1.33
CA PRO A 258 -25.01 -13.46 -0.22
C PRO A 258 -26.12 -14.37 -0.75
N THR A 259 -26.46 -15.44 -0.03
CA THR A 259 -27.71 -16.14 -0.31
C THR A 259 -28.88 -15.27 0.17
N PRO A 260 -29.99 -15.22 -0.59
CA PRO A 260 -31.16 -14.46 -0.17
C PRO A 260 -31.72 -14.99 1.16
N LEU A 261 -32.36 -14.10 1.92
CA LEU A 261 -33.07 -14.47 3.14
C LEU A 261 -34.54 -14.71 2.78
N GLU A 262 -34.96 -15.95 2.62
CA GLU A 262 -36.34 -16.22 2.22
C GLU A 262 -37.36 -15.88 3.30
N ILE A 263 -38.53 -15.38 2.87
CA ILE A 263 -39.66 -15.12 3.75
C ILE A 263 -40.38 -16.44 4.02
N ASP A 264 -40.40 -16.85 5.29
CA ASP A 264 -41.07 -18.07 5.73
C ASP A 264 -42.58 -17.88 5.77
N THR A 265 -43.07 -16.90 6.54
CA THR A 265 -44.52 -16.62 6.62
C THR A 265 -44.83 -15.13 6.60
N LEU A 266 -46.01 -14.80 6.07
CA LEU A 266 -46.65 -13.49 6.15
C LEU A 266 -47.98 -13.65 6.87
N THR A 267 -48.15 -12.97 8.00
CA THR A 267 -49.38 -13.06 8.81
C THR A 267 -49.97 -11.67 9.00
N GLN A 268 -51.18 -11.43 8.48
CA GLN A 268 -51.90 -10.17 8.71
C GLN A 268 -52.28 -10.04 10.20
N THR A 269 -52.01 -8.88 10.79
CA THR A 269 -52.42 -8.48 12.14
C THR A 269 -53.03 -7.08 12.07
N GLY A 270 -54.37 -7.00 12.02
CA GLY A 270 -55.08 -5.74 11.77
C GLY A 270 -54.71 -5.17 10.39
N THR A 271 -54.25 -3.92 10.35
CA THR A 271 -53.76 -3.24 9.13
C THR A 271 -52.28 -3.48 8.85
N SER A 272 -51.61 -4.34 9.60
CA SER A 272 -50.17 -4.59 9.48
C SER A 272 -49.88 -6.04 9.12
N VAL A 273 -48.67 -6.31 8.64
CA VAL A 273 -48.21 -7.66 8.28
C VAL A 273 -47.00 -8.02 9.15
N HIS A 274 -47.08 -9.15 9.83
CA HIS A 274 -45.95 -9.76 10.51
C HIS A 274 -45.22 -10.69 9.55
N VAL A 275 -43.89 -10.51 9.45
CA VAL A 275 -43.00 -11.20 8.53
C VAL A 275 -42.03 -12.06 9.33
N THR A 276 -41.97 -13.36 9.03
CA THR A 276 -40.95 -14.28 9.56
C THR A 276 -40.05 -14.80 8.44
N TYR A 277 -38.85 -15.23 8.79
CA TYR A 277 -37.80 -15.58 7.83
C TYR A 277 -37.34 -17.03 8.00
N VAL A 278 -36.94 -17.65 6.88
CA VAL A 278 -36.36 -19.00 6.88
C VAL A 278 -34.99 -18.94 7.58
N SER A 279 -34.75 -19.88 8.48
CA SER A 279 -33.49 -19.93 9.22
C SER A 279 -32.30 -20.22 8.28
N GLY A 280 -31.20 -19.50 8.47
CA GLY A 280 -29.94 -19.74 7.76
C GLY A 280 -29.72 -18.94 6.46
N GLY A 281 -30.71 -18.20 5.96
CA GLY A 281 -30.54 -17.26 4.85
C GLY A 281 -29.82 -15.96 5.24
N GLY A 282 -29.26 -15.21 4.28
CA GLY A 282 -28.69 -13.87 4.52
C GLY A 282 -27.41 -13.79 5.36
N ARG A 283 -26.83 -14.93 5.78
CA ARG A 283 -25.70 -15.03 6.74
C ARG A 283 -24.41 -14.32 6.32
N ARG A 284 -24.23 -14.03 5.03
CA ARG A 284 -23.04 -13.36 4.46
C ARG A 284 -23.33 -11.93 3.99
N ALA A 285 -24.51 -11.41 4.31
CA ALA A 285 -24.91 -10.08 3.93
C ALA A 285 -24.37 -9.08 4.95
N THR A 286 -23.72 -8.03 4.46
CA THR A 286 -23.36 -6.85 5.27
C THR A 286 -24.57 -5.92 5.46
N SER A 287 -25.57 -6.02 4.58
CA SER A 287 -26.85 -5.33 4.68
C SER A 287 -27.99 -6.29 4.33
N LEU A 288 -29.02 -6.32 5.17
CA LEU A 288 -30.27 -7.04 4.94
C LEU A 288 -31.45 -6.07 5.02
N THR A 289 -32.19 -5.99 3.93
CA THR A 289 -33.33 -5.08 3.79
C THR A 289 -34.57 -5.86 3.38
N LEU A 290 -35.69 -5.65 4.07
CA LEU A 290 -37.02 -6.03 3.64
C LEU A 290 -37.55 -4.94 2.72
N LEU A 291 -37.89 -5.31 1.50
CA LEU A 291 -38.51 -4.44 0.53
C LEU A 291 -39.98 -4.84 0.38
N TYR A 292 -40.86 -3.87 0.20
CA TYR A 292 -42.25 -4.14 -0.17
C TYR A 292 -42.72 -3.26 -1.33
N GLN A 293 -43.77 -3.73 -2.01
CA GLN A 293 -44.52 -3.00 -3.03
C GLN A 293 -46.02 -3.26 -2.82
N ILE A 294 -46.83 -2.23 -3.05
CA ILE A 294 -48.29 -2.33 -3.11
C ILE A 294 -48.68 -2.65 -4.56
N ILE A 295 -49.19 -3.87 -4.80
CA ILE A 295 -49.53 -4.34 -6.15
C ILE A 295 -50.64 -3.45 -6.74
N GLY A 296 -50.37 -2.88 -7.91
CA GLY A 296 -51.29 -2.00 -8.64
C GLY A 296 -51.22 -0.52 -8.23
N VAL A 297 -50.34 -0.18 -7.28
CA VAL A 297 -50.05 1.20 -6.88
C VAL A 297 -48.58 1.55 -7.13
N ASP A 298 -47.66 0.70 -6.67
CA ASP A 298 -46.22 0.92 -6.82
C ASP A 298 -45.70 0.28 -8.11
N GLU A 299 -44.75 0.96 -8.78
CA GLU A 299 -44.08 0.44 -9.99
C GLU A 299 -43.00 -0.60 -9.66
N ASP A 300 -42.40 -0.50 -8.47
CA ASP A 300 -41.33 -1.37 -7.99
C ASP A 300 -41.31 -1.51 -6.45
N PHE A 301 -40.33 -2.27 -5.95
CA PHE A 301 -40.09 -2.50 -4.52
C PHE A 301 -39.42 -1.30 -3.83
N GLY A 302 -40.10 -0.15 -3.86
CA GLY A 302 -39.57 1.15 -3.45
C GLY A 302 -39.52 1.41 -1.94
N HIS A 303 -39.96 0.47 -1.09
CA HIS A 303 -40.08 0.70 0.36
C HIS A 303 -39.10 -0.17 1.17
N PRO A 304 -37.87 0.32 1.46
CA PRO A 304 -36.87 -0.43 2.21
C PRO A 304 -36.99 -0.28 3.72
N THR A 305 -36.86 -1.40 4.43
CA THR A 305 -36.79 -1.45 5.89
C THR A 305 -35.71 -2.42 6.34
N PRO A 306 -34.88 -2.10 7.35
CA PRO A 306 -33.90 -3.07 7.86
C PRO A 306 -34.57 -4.38 8.33
N VAL A 307 -33.90 -5.51 8.09
CA VAL A 307 -34.39 -6.82 8.54
C VAL A 307 -34.09 -7.05 10.01
N VAL A 308 -35.09 -7.52 10.76
CA VAL A 308 -34.93 -8.09 12.10
C VAL A 308 -35.11 -9.60 12.01
N LEU A 309 -34.02 -10.37 12.20
CA LEU A 309 -34.00 -11.83 11.95
C LEU A 309 -35.00 -12.63 12.80
N THR A 310 -35.41 -12.12 13.96
CA THR A 310 -36.44 -12.74 14.82
C THR A 310 -37.87 -12.52 14.30
N GLY A 311 -38.04 -11.81 13.19
CA GLY A 311 -39.31 -11.37 12.64
C GLY A 311 -39.58 -9.89 12.89
N GLN A 312 -40.40 -9.27 12.04
CA GLN A 312 -40.78 -7.86 12.14
C GLN A 312 -42.19 -7.59 11.65
N THR A 313 -42.74 -6.43 12.01
CA THR A 313 -44.05 -5.98 11.55
C THR A 313 -43.89 -4.80 10.60
N SER A 314 -44.54 -4.85 9.44
CA SER A 314 -44.60 -3.78 8.44
C SER A 314 -46.03 -3.27 8.26
N GLY A 315 -46.19 -1.98 7.97
CA GLY A 315 -47.47 -1.30 7.87
C GLY A 315 -47.55 -0.02 8.72
N PRO A 316 -48.73 0.62 8.82
CA PRO A 316 -50.04 0.12 8.39
C PRO A 316 -50.29 0.22 6.87
N PHE A 317 -51.15 -0.67 6.36
CA PHE A 317 -51.64 -0.75 4.98
C PHE A 317 -53.17 -0.57 4.93
N ALA A 318 -53.70 -0.10 3.80
CA ALA A 318 -55.14 0.09 3.63
C ALA A 318 -55.85 -1.23 3.28
N ALA A 319 -57.10 -1.38 3.75
CA ALA A 319 -57.94 -2.53 3.42
C ALA A 319 -58.16 -2.65 1.90
N GLY A 320 -58.13 -3.88 1.40
CA GLY A 320 -58.23 -4.17 -0.04
C GLY A 320 -56.91 -4.09 -0.82
N GLN A 321 -55.80 -3.67 -0.20
CA GLN A 321 -54.47 -3.68 -0.85
C GLN A 321 -53.85 -5.08 -0.85
N THR A 322 -53.09 -5.41 -1.89
CA THR A 322 -52.21 -6.59 -1.89
C THR A 322 -50.77 -6.13 -1.82
N ILE A 323 -50.03 -6.59 -0.80
CA ILE A 323 -48.64 -6.21 -0.56
C ILE A 323 -47.74 -7.37 -0.93
N ASN A 324 -46.73 -7.12 -1.76
CA ASN A 324 -45.69 -8.09 -2.08
C ASN A 324 -44.40 -7.71 -1.35
N PHE A 325 -43.83 -8.66 -0.61
CA PHE A 325 -42.60 -8.50 0.15
C PHE A 325 -41.48 -9.33 -0.47
N LYS A 326 -40.25 -8.81 -0.47
CA LYS A 326 -39.04 -9.59 -0.74
C LYS A 326 -37.92 -9.10 0.15
N THR A 327 -36.89 -9.92 0.30
CA THR A 327 -35.67 -9.48 0.97
C THR A 327 -34.59 -9.14 -0.06
N ARG A 328 -33.71 -8.22 0.30
CA ARG A 328 -32.50 -7.89 -0.43
C ARG A 328 -31.32 -8.03 0.52
N ALA A 329 -30.38 -8.88 0.12
CA ALA A 329 -29.14 -9.14 0.81
C ALA A 329 -27.98 -8.58 -0.02
N GLU A 330 -27.08 -7.83 0.62
CA GLU A 330 -25.96 -7.17 -0.06
C GLU A 330 -24.64 -7.32 0.70
N ASN A 331 -23.57 -7.55 -0.06
CA ASN A 331 -22.19 -7.44 0.40
C ASN A 331 -21.31 -6.82 -0.69
N SER A 332 -20.01 -6.68 -0.40
CA SER A 332 -19.01 -6.13 -1.32
C SER A 332 -18.88 -6.88 -2.65
N ALA A 333 -19.44 -8.09 -2.79
CA ALA A 333 -19.43 -8.88 -4.02
C ALA A 333 -20.73 -8.86 -4.81
N GLY A 334 -21.80 -8.23 -4.30
CA GLY A 334 -23.03 -8.05 -5.04
C GLY A 334 -24.28 -8.24 -4.20
N VAL A 335 -25.40 -8.32 -4.93
CA VAL A 335 -26.76 -8.31 -4.38
C VAL A 335 -27.44 -9.63 -4.71
N ALA A 336 -28.17 -10.17 -3.74
CA ALA A 336 -29.15 -11.23 -3.97
C ALA A 336 -30.50 -10.83 -3.40
N GLU A 337 -31.56 -11.18 -4.13
CA GLU A 337 -32.93 -10.90 -3.72
C GLU A 337 -33.68 -12.22 -3.52
N GLY A 338 -34.48 -12.28 -2.46
CA GLY A 338 -35.34 -13.43 -2.18
C GLY A 338 -36.59 -13.42 -3.06
N GLU A 339 -37.32 -14.53 -3.05
CA GLU A 339 -38.57 -14.63 -3.79
C GLU A 339 -39.63 -13.68 -3.21
N GLY A 340 -40.42 -13.07 -4.10
CA GLY A 340 -41.52 -12.22 -3.71
C GLY A 340 -42.66 -13.03 -3.11
N LYS A 341 -43.14 -12.65 -1.93
CA LYS A 341 -44.30 -13.25 -1.26
C LYS A 341 -45.37 -12.21 -1.02
N ALA A 342 -46.60 -12.49 -1.49
CA ALA A 342 -47.71 -11.56 -1.42
C ALA A 342 -48.73 -11.92 -0.34
N VAL A 343 -49.37 -10.90 0.23
CA VAL A 343 -50.48 -11.00 1.18
C VAL A 343 -51.53 -9.94 0.87
N ALA A 344 -52.81 -10.32 0.90
CA ALA A 344 -53.93 -9.39 0.75
C ALA A 344 -54.39 -8.90 2.12
N ILE A 345 -54.64 -7.59 2.23
CA ILE A 345 -55.15 -6.96 3.46
C ILE A 345 -56.67 -7.00 3.42
N ALA A 346 -57.25 -7.81 4.30
CA ALA A 346 -58.70 -7.96 4.45
C ALA A 346 -59.41 -6.68 4.91
#